data_AF-A0A1D2NGS1-F1
#
_entry.id   AF-A0A1D2NGS1-F1
#
_cell.length_a   1.000
_cell.length_b   1.000
_cell.length_c   1.000
_cell.angle_alpha   90.00
_cell.angle_beta   90.00
_cell.angle_gamma   90.00
#
_symmetry.space_group_name_H-M   'P 1'
#
loop_
_entity.id
_entity.type
_entity.pdbx_description
1 polymer ?
#
loop_
_entity_poly.entity_id
_entity_poly.type
_entity_poly.pdbx_seq_one_letter_code
_entity_poly.pdbx_strand_id
1 'polypeptide(L)'
;MQWRWHNCSRGSQTSGFSFLVACSFFASIVSTDIAAIPSTATVPPPTLALKCKNEQGKDVDWFIAYKLPKIRTSANPLVRAGLAYAYIEPATFANSSTNTTRDGGSGSVPHEEKGSLSRGHQDIGTTFTATWTLSKFGIDSRESMVGKTVAKLFEKNVEDAAFLTYNDQPPVGPTINSGGHTKGIIVTSLASGFWIQHSVPHFPLITTNYKYSYPETGKINGQVFHCISLPSSEDVDNLGKVLDITKPHIVNYTFPSNSFKTALPQLLAVVNHHHHNSSHLDLASITINPFNQAQQQEGVALNDNELLLTPSRCVNEVDEKACLIEQLGTNHNDQTTGSPKQQKDWDLLEFRSANGKAFHAFAKGPSFNEDIYSAWIAPNYNTKLEVQSWLNGPNPYASNCTLANLSVYNILGKRIAGQEFSTHSDHSKWAVSADDDDHHQQRLVCISDLNRMEHQLKRGGVAVCFMDAAVWATFNSSIIDVQPCPRLLAAAVRVGEISSSLSPPPPLASSSTVNETYVGISAGDGIKVGKSSHGRSRHQKRKVKSRAFSFIAI
;
A
#
# COMPACT_ATOMS: atom_id res chain seq x y z
N MET A 1 -35.41 6.14 16.43
CA MET A 1 -35.86 4.74 16.36
C MET A 1 -34.85 3.88 17.10
N GLN A 2 -35.18 3.49 18.34
CA GLN A 2 -34.37 2.63 19.20
C GLN A 2 -34.87 1.19 19.04
N TRP A 3 -33.99 0.23 18.83
CA TRP A 3 -34.32 -1.20 18.94
C TRP A 3 -33.53 -1.82 20.08
N ARG A 4 -34.27 -2.27 21.10
CA ARG A 4 -33.80 -3.01 22.28
C ARG A 4 -33.65 -4.50 21.93
N TRP A 5 -32.61 -5.10 22.49
CA TRP A 5 -32.38 -6.55 22.52
C TRP A 5 -33.22 -7.21 23.63
N HIS A 6 -33.85 -8.35 23.33
CA HIS A 6 -34.48 -9.21 24.33
C HIS A 6 -33.65 -10.48 24.58
N ASN A 7 -33.40 -10.74 25.87
CA ASN A 7 -32.77 -11.93 26.43
C ASN A 7 -33.64 -13.19 26.24
N CYS A 8 -32.98 -14.31 25.94
CA CYS A 8 -33.56 -15.65 25.96
C CYS A 8 -33.18 -16.34 27.29
N SER A 9 -34.19 -16.77 28.06
CA SER A 9 -34.01 -17.47 29.34
C SER A 9 -34.13 -18.99 29.19
N ARG A 10 -33.32 -19.69 30.00
CA ARG A 10 -33.28 -21.15 30.16
C ARG A 10 -34.55 -21.69 30.84
N GLY A 11 -35.02 -22.86 30.39
CA GLY A 11 -35.97 -23.72 31.09
C GLY A 11 -35.46 -25.16 31.11
N SER A 12 -35.57 -25.82 32.26
CA SER A 12 -35.02 -27.14 32.58
C SER A 12 -36.13 -28.04 33.14
N GLN A 13 -36.06 -29.35 32.79
CA GLN A 13 -36.61 -30.55 33.48
C GLN A 13 -38.14 -30.82 33.36
N THR A 14 -38.70 -32.05 33.27
CA THR A 14 -38.34 -33.42 33.76
C THR A 14 -39.14 -34.56 33.06
N SER A 15 -38.64 -35.82 33.18
CA SER A 15 -39.29 -37.16 33.12
C SER A 15 -39.83 -37.68 31.76
N GLY A 16 -39.66 -38.92 31.30
CA GLY A 16 -39.12 -40.17 31.85
C GLY A 16 -40.19 -41.28 31.80
N PHE A 17 -40.15 -42.20 30.83
CA PHE A 17 -40.72 -43.57 30.93
C PHE A 17 -40.21 -44.48 29.80
N SER A 18 -39.76 -45.68 30.18
CA SER A 18 -39.28 -46.77 29.30
C SER A 18 -40.39 -47.78 29.04
N PHE A 19 -40.44 -48.39 27.86
CA PHE A 19 -40.95 -49.76 27.65
C PHE A 19 -40.30 -50.40 26.41
N LEU A 20 -39.70 -51.57 26.60
CA LEU A 20 -39.23 -52.53 25.60
C LEU A 20 -40.27 -53.65 25.50
N VAL A 21 -40.77 -54.00 24.30
CA VAL A 21 -41.20 -55.36 23.91
C VAL A 21 -41.03 -55.53 22.39
N ALA A 22 -40.61 -56.72 21.99
CA ALA A 22 -40.14 -57.13 20.66
C ALA A 22 -41.19 -57.89 19.80
N CYS A 23 -40.80 -58.10 18.52
CA CYS A 23 -41.21 -59.15 17.55
C CYS A 23 -42.64 -59.15 16.99
N SER A 24 -42.97 -59.56 15.76
CA SER A 24 -42.29 -59.83 14.47
C SER A 24 -43.40 -60.13 13.41
N PHE A 25 -43.06 -60.00 12.12
CA PHE A 25 -43.68 -60.57 10.89
C PHE A 25 -45.11 -60.18 10.46
N PHE A 26 -45.23 -59.58 9.27
CA PHE A 26 -45.91 -60.17 8.10
C PHE A 26 -45.51 -59.43 6.81
N ALA A 27 -45.21 -60.19 5.76
CA ALA A 27 -44.86 -59.71 4.42
C ALA A 27 -46.11 -59.64 3.51
N SER A 28 -46.21 -58.63 2.64
CA SER A 28 -46.42 -58.79 1.18
C SER A 28 -46.71 -57.46 0.46
N ILE A 29 -45.79 -57.11 -0.45
CA ILE A 29 -45.96 -56.66 -1.85
C ILE A 29 -47.10 -55.67 -2.19
N VAL A 30 -46.73 -54.45 -2.58
CA VAL A 30 -47.21 -53.81 -3.82
C VAL A 30 -46.04 -53.04 -4.46
N SER A 31 -45.66 -53.44 -5.67
CA SER A 31 -44.72 -52.72 -6.55
C SER A 31 -45.37 -51.44 -7.09
N THR A 32 -44.64 -50.33 -7.01
CA THR A 32 -44.67 -49.29 -8.04
C THR A 32 -43.24 -48.83 -8.28
N ASP A 33 -42.79 -49.04 -9.52
CA ASP A 33 -41.48 -48.65 -10.03
C ASP A 33 -41.27 -47.14 -9.90
N ILE A 34 -40.34 -46.73 -9.02
CA ILE A 34 -39.65 -45.45 -9.16
C ILE A 34 -38.27 -45.78 -9.69
N ALA A 35 -38.06 -45.53 -10.98
CA ALA A 35 -36.75 -45.56 -11.60
C ALA A 35 -35.82 -44.62 -10.82
N ALA A 36 -34.89 -45.19 -10.06
CA ALA A 36 -33.81 -44.46 -9.43
C ALA A 36 -32.89 -43.95 -10.54
N ILE A 37 -33.03 -42.67 -10.90
CA ILE A 37 -32.06 -41.96 -11.72
C ILE A 37 -30.77 -41.90 -10.90
N PRO A 38 -29.63 -42.47 -11.38
CA PRO A 38 -28.37 -42.26 -10.71
C PRO A 38 -27.99 -40.78 -10.86
N SER A 39 -28.17 -40.00 -9.80
CA SER A 39 -27.61 -38.66 -9.70
C SER A 39 -26.09 -38.77 -9.60
N THR A 40 -25.43 -38.85 -10.75
CA THR A 40 -24.02 -38.48 -10.86
C THR A 40 -23.95 -36.97 -10.80
N ALA A 41 -24.13 -36.39 -9.61
CA ALA A 41 -23.70 -35.04 -9.35
C ALA A 41 -22.17 -35.04 -9.45
N THR A 42 -21.67 -34.73 -10.65
CA THR A 42 -20.28 -34.37 -10.86
C THR A 42 -20.00 -33.18 -9.96
N VAL A 43 -19.29 -33.41 -8.84
CA VAL A 43 -18.75 -32.32 -8.04
C VAL A 43 -17.95 -31.45 -9.02
N PRO A 44 -18.32 -30.17 -9.23
CA PRO A 44 -17.57 -29.33 -10.14
C PRO A 44 -16.11 -29.31 -9.66
N PRO A 45 -15.14 -29.37 -10.58
CA PRO A 45 -13.73 -29.32 -10.19
C PRO A 45 -13.51 -28.12 -9.28
N PRO A 46 -12.68 -28.26 -8.22
CA PRO A 46 -12.46 -27.19 -7.27
C PRO A 46 -12.04 -25.93 -8.04
N THR A 47 -12.82 -24.87 -7.88
CA THR A 47 -12.52 -23.59 -8.51
C THR A 47 -11.18 -23.10 -7.96
N LEU A 48 -10.27 -22.72 -8.86
CA LEU A 48 -8.95 -22.21 -8.47
C LEU A 48 -9.14 -21.05 -7.48
N ALA A 49 -8.65 -21.20 -6.25
CA ALA A 49 -8.63 -20.13 -5.28
C ALA A 49 -7.24 -19.48 -5.27
N LEU A 50 -7.18 -18.16 -5.47
CA LEU A 50 -5.93 -17.40 -5.47
C LEU A 50 -5.83 -16.57 -4.20
N LYS A 51 -4.72 -16.73 -3.47
CA LYS A 51 -4.47 -16.08 -2.17
C LYS A 51 -3.00 -15.67 -2.04
N CYS A 52 -2.74 -14.77 -1.10
CA CYS A 52 -1.39 -14.46 -0.63
C CYS A 52 -0.68 -15.73 -0.14
N LYS A 53 0.62 -15.86 -0.41
CA LYS A 53 1.42 -17.02 -0.01
C LYS A 53 2.53 -16.66 0.94
N ASN A 54 2.77 -17.52 1.92
CA ASN A 54 3.85 -17.35 2.87
C ASN A 54 5.18 -17.97 2.41
N GLU A 55 6.20 -17.92 3.28
CA GLU A 55 7.54 -18.47 3.02
C GLU A 55 7.51 -19.97 2.68
N GLN A 56 6.53 -20.73 3.19
CA GLN A 56 6.35 -22.15 2.88
C GLN A 56 5.45 -22.41 1.66
N GLY A 57 4.97 -21.36 0.99
CA GLY A 57 4.04 -21.46 -0.14
C GLY A 57 2.61 -21.79 0.24
N LYS A 58 2.27 -21.75 1.54
CA LYS A 58 0.91 -21.93 2.03
C LYS A 58 0.12 -20.63 1.89
N ASP A 59 -1.17 -20.77 1.63
CA ASP A 59 -2.07 -19.63 1.58
C ASP A 59 -2.20 -18.99 2.97
N VAL A 60 -2.14 -17.66 3.00
CA VAL A 60 -2.31 -16.84 4.19
C VAL A 60 -3.32 -15.73 3.93
N ASP A 61 -3.93 -15.25 5.00
CA ASP A 61 -4.99 -14.24 4.89
C ASP A 61 -4.45 -12.87 4.45
N TRP A 62 -3.28 -12.50 4.96
CA TRP A 62 -2.53 -11.31 4.57
C TRP A 62 -1.07 -11.50 4.94
N PHE A 63 -0.18 -10.65 4.45
CA PHE A 63 1.16 -10.48 5.01
C PHE A 63 1.68 -9.08 4.78
N ILE A 64 2.65 -8.68 5.59
CA ILE A 64 3.49 -7.51 5.35
C ILE A 64 4.93 -7.97 5.17
N ALA A 65 5.55 -7.63 4.05
CA ALA A 65 6.97 -7.86 3.82
C ALA A 65 7.71 -6.52 3.72
N TYR A 66 8.73 -6.34 4.55
CA TYR A 66 9.57 -5.16 4.63
C TYR A 66 10.95 -5.47 4.07
N LYS A 67 11.21 -5.02 2.84
CA LYS A 67 12.53 -5.12 2.25
C LYS A 67 13.47 -4.15 2.96
N LEU A 68 14.59 -4.67 3.46
CA LEU A 68 15.60 -3.86 4.16
C LEU A 68 16.46 -3.09 3.15
N PRO A 69 16.94 -1.88 3.49
CA PRO A 69 17.88 -1.16 2.63
C PRO A 69 19.20 -1.91 2.48
N LYS A 70 19.98 -1.51 1.47
CA LYS A 70 21.32 -2.05 1.25
C LYS A 70 22.29 -1.50 2.29
N ILE A 71 22.61 -2.31 3.30
CA ILE A 71 23.57 -1.93 4.36
C ILE A 71 24.88 -2.67 4.12
N ARG A 72 25.87 -1.99 3.51
CA ARG A 72 27.14 -2.58 3.06
C ARG A 72 27.96 -3.21 4.19
N THR A 73 27.80 -2.73 5.41
CA THR A 73 28.53 -3.18 6.61
C THR A 73 27.85 -4.34 7.34
N SER A 74 26.65 -4.75 6.94
CA SER A 74 25.91 -5.81 7.63
C SER A 74 26.64 -7.15 7.57
N ALA A 75 26.57 -7.95 8.64
CA ALA A 75 27.09 -9.32 8.64
C ALA A 75 26.26 -10.26 7.74
N ASN A 76 24.99 -9.94 7.50
CA ASN A 76 24.10 -10.73 6.66
C ASN A 76 24.34 -10.45 5.15
N PRO A 77 24.65 -11.47 4.32
CA PRO A 77 24.94 -11.28 2.90
C PRO A 77 23.76 -10.74 2.08
N LEU A 78 22.52 -11.13 2.41
CA LEU A 78 21.32 -10.62 1.74
C LEU A 78 21.10 -9.14 2.07
N VAL A 79 21.39 -8.72 3.30
CA VAL A 79 21.31 -7.30 3.69
C VAL A 79 22.38 -6.48 2.95
N ARG A 80 23.64 -6.97 2.89
CA ARG A 80 24.71 -6.32 2.12
C ARG A 80 24.39 -6.18 0.64
N ALA A 81 23.67 -7.16 0.08
CA ALA A 81 23.23 -7.14 -1.30
C ALA A 81 22.02 -6.22 -1.55
N GLY A 82 21.28 -5.83 -0.50
CA GLY A 82 20.01 -5.12 -0.63
C GLY A 82 18.86 -6.02 -1.07
N LEU A 83 18.93 -7.32 -0.74
CA LEU A 83 17.94 -8.34 -1.10
C LEU A 83 17.17 -8.88 0.10
N ALA A 84 17.67 -8.66 1.32
CA ALA A 84 16.99 -9.13 2.53
C ALA A 84 15.64 -8.43 2.71
N TYR A 85 14.67 -9.19 3.21
CA TYR A 85 13.42 -8.65 3.73
C TYR A 85 13.04 -9.38 5.01
N ALA A 86 12.34 -8.66 5.89
CA ALA A 86 11.64 -9.23 7.02
C ALA A 86 10.14 -9.27 6.74
N TYR A 87 9.38 -10.09 7.45
CA TYR A 87 7.95 -10.19 7.25
C TYR A 87 7.18 -10.41 8.54
N ILE A 88 5.89 -10.10 8.46
CA ILE A 88 4.85 -10.39 9.44
C ILE A 88 3.71 -11.06 8.68
N GLU A 89 3.19 -12.15 9.22
CA GLU A 89 2.01 -12.86 8.72
C GLU A 89 1.09 -13.18 9.91
N PRO A 90 -0.20 -13.48 9.69
CA PRO A 90 -1.08 -13.96 10.73
C PRO A 90 -0.43 -15.09 11.50
N ALA A 91 -0.46 -15.03 12.83
CA ALA A 91 -0.01 -16.14 13.66
C ALA A 91 -0.75 -17.41 13.20
N THR A 92 0.00 -18.43 12.79
CA THR A 92 -0.61 -19.74 12.59
C THR A 92 -1.17 -20.17 13.93
N PHE A 93 -2.48 -20.39 14.01
CA PHE A 93 -3.10 -21.02 15.17
C PHE A 93 -2.62 -22.47 15.25
N ALA A 94 -1.38 -22.67 15.69
CA ALA A 94 -0.91 -23.96 16.13
C ALA A 94 -1.43 -24.13 17.56
N ASN A 95 -2.47 -24.96 17.73
CA ASN A 95 -2.80 -25.55 19.02
C ASN A 95 -1.58 -26.33 19.53
N SER A 96 -0.62 -25.64 20.16
CA SER A 96 0.38 -26.27 21.01
C SER A 96 -0.25 -26.50 22.38
N SER A 97 -1.28 -27.32 22.44
CA SER A 97 -1.58 -28.09 23.63
C SER A 97 -0.49 -29.15 23.76
N THR A 98 0.68 -28.76 24.24
CA THR A 98 1.63 -29.70 24.81
C THR A 98 1.03 -30.19 26.12
N ASN A 99 0.38 -31.36 26.06
CA ASN A 99 0.07 -32.16 27.23
C ASN A 99 1.37 -32.42 28.00
N THR A 100 1.64 -31.59 28.99
CA THR A 100 2.61 -31.89 30.03
C THR A 100 1.91 -32.77 31.04
N THR A 101 2.13 -34.08 30.91
CA THR A 101 1.89 -35.06 31.97
C THR A 101 2.66 -34.60 33.21
N ARG A 102 1.93 -34.10 34.23
CA ARG A 102 2.46 -33.89 35.57
C ARG A 102 2.58 -35.25 36.24
N ASP A 103 3.81 -35.77 36.26
CA ASP A 103 4.21 -36.80 37.20
C ASP A 103 4.27 -36.18 38.61
N GLY A 104 3.64 -36.86 39.57
CA GLY A 104 3.59 -36.43 40.96
C GLY A 104 4.91 -36.72 41.67
N GLY A 105 5.52 -35.69 42.25
CA GLY A 105 6.71 -35.80 43.08
C GLY A 105 6.63 -34.84 44.27
N SER A 106 6.35 -35.40 45.44
CA SER A 106 6.32 -34.77 46.76
C SER A 106 7.69 -34.20 47.16
N GLY A 107 7.73 -32.99 47.74
CA GLY A 107 8.96 -32.39 48.25
C GLY A 107 8.76 -31.03 48.95
N SER A 108 8.44 -31.10 50.25
CA SER A 108 8.72 -30.16 51.37
C SER A 108 9.02 -28.66 51.11
N VAL A 109 8.22 -27.83 51.77
CA VAL A 109 8.34 -26.37 52.01
C VAL A 109 9.41 -26.06 53.09
N PRO A 110 10.08 -24.90 53.04
CA PRO A 110 10.04 -24.01 54.21
C PRO A 110 9.80 -22.51 53.92
N HIS A 111 8.93 -21.95 54.78
CA HIS A 111 8.69 -20.57 55.25
C HIS A 111 9.27 -19.32 54.55
N GLU A 112 8.35 -18.54 53.95
CA GLU A 112 7.90 -17.18 54.29
C GLU A 112 8.91 -16.06 54.67
N GLU A 113 8.98 -15.02 53.84
CA GLU A 113 9.09 -13.62 54.28
C GLU A 113 8.15 -12.73 53.44
N LYS A 114 7.39 -11.85 54.11
CA LYS A 114 6.29 -11.04 53.57
C LYS A 114 6.79 -9.70 53.02
N GLY A 115 6.27 -9.28 51.85
CA GLY A 115 6.35 -7.89 51.42
C GLY A 115 5.68 -7.58 50.08
N SER A 116 4.63 -6.75 50.15
CA SER A 116 3.97 -6.00 49.05
C SER A 116 2.91 -6.70 48.19
N LEU A 117 1.65 -6.29 48.38
CA LEU A 117 0.51 -6.58 47.51
C LEU A 117 0.73 -5.93 46.13
N SER A 118 1.19 -6.70 45.15
CA SER A 118 0.91 -6.43 43.74
C SER A 118 -0.45 -7.06 43.38
N ARG A 119 -1.41 -6.23 42.96
CA ARG A 119 -2.65 -6.69 42.29
C ARG A 119 -2.26 -7.31 40.95
N GLY A 120 -1.92 -8.60 40.97
CA GLY A 120 -1.71 -9.40 39.77
C GLY A 120 -3.03 -9.69 39.11
N HIS A 121 -3.29 -9.04 37.97
CA HIS A 121 -4.12 -9.67 36.94
C HIS A 121 -3.27 -10.80 36.36
N GLN A 122 -3.65 -12.04 36.66
CA GLN A 122 -3.16 -13.21 35.95
C GLN A 122 -3.79 -13.20 34.55
N ASP A 123 -3.11 -12.61 33.58
CA ASP A 123 -3.35 -12.94 32.17
C ASP A 123 -2.71 -14.30 31.90
N ILE A 124 -3.50 -15.36 32.08
CA ILE A 124 -3.26 -16.64 31.41
C ILE A 124 -3.69 -16.42 29.95
N GLY A 125 -2.79 -15.84 29.17
CA GLY A 125 -2.93 -15.69 27.74
C GLY A 125 -1.54 -15.72 27.13
N THR A 126 -1.22 -16.78 26.40
CA THR A 126 -0.02 -16.85 25.57
C THR A 126 0.00 -15.61 24.67
N THR A 127 0.79 -14.61 25.06
CA THR A 127 0.95 -13.34 24.35
C THR A 127 1.82 -13.65 23.14
N PHE A 128 1.17 -14.02 22.03
CA PHE A 128 1.84 -14.08 20.74
C PHE A 128 2.21 -12.65 20.33
N THR A 129 3.44 -12.25 20.62
CA THR A 129 4.01 -11.03 20.06
C THR A 129 4.36 -11.33 18.61
N ALA A 130 3.63 -10.74 17.65
CA ALA A 130 4.17 -10.65 16.30
C ALA A 130 5.53 -9.92 16.39
N THR A 131 6.48 -10.37 15.60
CA THR A 131 7.83 -9.83 15.54
C THR A 131 8.35 -10.01 14.12
N TRP A 132 9.23 -9.12 13.69
CA TRP A 132 9.86 -9.20 12.38
C TRP A 132 10.60 -10.52 12.22
N THR A 133 10.12 -11.37 11.32
CA THR A 133 10.84 -12.58 10.93
C THR A 133 11.72 -12.27 9.72
N LEU A 134 13.04 -12.42 9.85
CA LEU A 134 13.95 -12.23 8.73
C LEU A 134 13.85 -13.42 7.76
N SER A 135 13.55 -13.17 6.49
CA SER A 135 13.48 -14.22 5.49
C SER A 135 14.87 -14.80 5.18
N LYS A 136 14.89 -16.10 4.87
CA LYS A 136 16.06 -16.80 4.32
C LYS A 136 16.20 -16.61 2.81
N PHE A 137 15.15 -16.14 2.13
CA PHE A 137 15.15 -15.89 0.69
C PHE A 137 15.43 -14.41 0.42
N GLY A 138 16.09 -14.14 -0.71
CA GLY A 138 16.16 -12.78 -1.26
C GLY A 138 14.80 -12.39 -1.83
N ILE A 139 14.45 -11.09 -1.76
CA ILE A 139 13.21 -10.55 -2.35
C ILE A 139 13.15 -10.76 -3.87
N ASP A 140 14.29 -11.00 -4.53
CA ASP A 140 14.42 -11.31 -5.95
C ASP A 140 14.20 -12.80 -6.29
N SER A 141 14.03 -13.64 -5.28
CA SER A 141 13.76 -15.06 -5.45
C SER A 141 12.29 -15.35 -5.72
N ARG A 142 12.01 -16.30 -6.62
CA ARG A 142 10.66 -16.89 -6.79
C ARG A 142 10.17 -17.61 -5.53
N GLU A 143 11.09 -17.97 -4.64
CA GLU A 143 10.77 -18.61 -3.36
C GLU A 143 10.40 -17.61 -2.25
N SER A 144 10.57 -16.30 -2.49
CA SER A 144 10.13 -15.28 -1.54
C SER A 144 8.61 -15.25 -1.41
N MET A 145 8.06 -14.73 -0.30
CA MET A 145 6.61 -14.52 -0.14
C MET A 145 6.01 -13.75 -1.33
N VAL A 146 6.66 -12.67 -1.74
CA VAL A 146 6.22 -11.88 -2.90
C VAL A 146 6.29 -12.72 -4.17
N GLY A 147 7.44 -13.36 -4.45
CA GLY A 147 7.64 -14.17 -5.65
C GLY A 147 6.65 -15.34 -5.78
N LYS A 148 6.37 -16.05 -4.68
CA LYS A 148 5.37 -17.13 -4.61
C LYS A 148 3.96 -16.60 -4.87
N THR A 149 3.62 -15.47 -4.27
CA THR A 149 2.29 -14.88 -4.40
C THR A 149 2.01 -14.42 -5.82
N VAL A 150 2.96 -13.73 -6.46
CA VAL A 150 2.75 -13.17 -7.82
C VAL A 150 3.10 -14.16 -8.94
N ALA A 151 3.31 -15.44 -8.65
CA ALA A 151 3.75 -16.44 -9.63
C ALA A 151 2.86 -16.48 -10.88
N LYS A 152 1.54 -16.24 -10.73
CA LYS A 152 0.55 -16.24 -11.82
C LYS A 152 0.84 -15.19 -12.91
N LEU A 153 1.50 -14.08 -12.59
CA LEU A 153 1.92 -13.05 -13.57
C LEU A 153 3.01 -13.56 -14.53
N PHE A 154 3.69 -14.64 -14.15
CA PHE A 154 4.86 -15.18 -14.83
C PHE A 154 4.59 -16.58 -15.40
N GLU A 155 3.34 -16.84 -15.75
CA GLU A 155 2.91 -18.01 -16.52
C GLU A 155 2.67 -17.61 -17.98
N LYS A 156 3.00 -18.51 -18.92
CA LYS A 156 2.94 -18.21 -20.36
C LYS A 156 1.51 -17.99 -20.86
N ASN A 157 0.59 -18.83 -20.40
CA ASN A 157 -0.82 -18.82 -20.79
C ASN A 157 -1.66 -18.78 -19.51
N VAL A 158 -2.37 -17.69 -19.28
CA VAL A 158 -3.17 -17.45 -18.07
C VAL A 158 -4.63 -17.33 -18.47
N GLU A 159 -5.35 -18.45 -18.44
CA GLU A 159 -6.77 -18.52 -18.84
C GLU A 159 -7.73 -18.49 -17.63
N ASP A 160 -7.21 -18.93 -16.48
CA ASP A 160 -7.92 -19.15 -15.22
C ASP A 160 -7.73 -17.99 -14.22
N ALA A 161 -7.04 -16.92 -14.62
CA ALA A 161 -6.88 -15.72 -13.80
C ALA A 161 -6.91 -14.43 -14.62
N ALA A 162 -7.54 -13.40 -14.06
CA ALA A 162 -7.37 -12.01 -14.46
C ALA A 162 -6.34 -11.32 -13.57
N PHE A 163 -5.65 -10.31 -14.10
CA PHE A 163 -4.78 -9.47 -13.30
C PHE A 163 -4.77 -8.02 -13.80
N LEU A 164 -4.40 -7.12 -12.91
CA LEU A 164 -4.16 -5.71 -13.18
C LEU A 164 -2.98 -5.25 -12.33
N THR A 165 -1.99 -4.62 -12.96
CA THR A 165 -0.81 -4.04 -12.32
C THR A 165 -0.75 -2.55 -12.60
N TYR A 166 -0.34 -1.78 -11.61
CA TYR A 166 -0.26 -0.33 -11.72
C TYR A 166 0.97 0.20 -10.98
N ASN A 167 1.59 1.24 -11.54
CA ASN A 167 2.81 1.84 -10.99
C ASN A 167 3.04 3.20 -11.65
N ASP A 168 3.15 4.27 -10.87
CA ASP A 168 3.51 5.61 -11.39
C ASP A 168 4.97 5.72 -11.86
N GLN A 169 5.79 4.72 -11.57
CA GLN A 169 7.15 4.56 -12.08
C GLN A 169 7.24 3.19 -12.77
N PRO A 170 6.64 3.04 -13.96
CA PRO A 170 6.51 1.74 -14.61
C PRO A 170 7.88 1.11 -14.90
N PRO A 171 7.98 -0.23 -15.00
CA PRO A 171 9.22 -0.92 -15.34
C PRO A 171 9.82 -0.49 -16.69
N VAL A 172 8.97 -0.09 -17.63
CA VAL A 172 9.32 0.42 -18.94
C VAL A 172 8.57 1.73 -19.16
N GLY A 173 9.28 2.78 -19.60
CA GLY A 173 8.70 4.09 -19.86
C GLY A 173 9.05 5.16 -18.81
N PRO A 174 8.54 6.39 -18.97
CA PRO A 174 8.83 7.52 -18.08
C PRO A 174 8.08 7.42 -16.76
N THR A 175 8.53 8.21 -15.77
CA THR A 175 7.77 8.43 -14.52
C THR A 175 6.54 9.28 -14.80
N ILE A 176 5.41 8.89 -14.23
CA ILE A 176 4.13 9.57 -14.32
C ILE A 176 3.93 10.42 -13.06
N ASN A 177 3.95 11.74 -13.24
CA ASN A 177 3.86 12.71 -12.15
C ASN A 177 2.42 13.22 -11.90
N SER A 178 1.47 12.86 -12.76
CA SER A 178 0.03 13.13 -12.61
C SER A 178 -0.70 11.91 -12.02
N GLY A 179 -1.92 12.13 -11.52
CA GLY A 179 -2.73 11.07 -10.93
C GLY A 179 -2.12 10.49 -9.65
N GLY A 180 -2.23 9.17 -9.48
CA GLY A 180 -1.87 8.50 -8.23
C GLY A 180 -0.37 8.22 -8.06
N HIS A 181 0.21 8.54 -6.90
CA HIS A 181 1.52 8.04 -6.47
C HIS A 181 1.40 6.64 -5.89
N THR A 182 0.82 5.72 -6.66
CA THR A 182 0.39 4.42 -6.14
C THR A 182 0.94 3.29 -7.00
N LYS A 183 1.19 2.15 -6.37
CA LYS A 183 1.72 0.96 -7.03
C LYS A 183 1.11 -0.30 -6.42
N GLY A 184 0.78 -1.26 -7.26
CA GLY A 184 0.19 -2.49 -6.78
C GLY A 184 -0.13 -3.51 -7.86
N ILE A 185 -0.56 -4.67 -7.38
CA ILE A 185 -0.85 -5.86 -8.17
C ILE A 185 -2.16 -6.44 -7.66
N ILE A 186 -3.10 -6.66 -8.56
CA ILE A 186 -4.34 -7.40 -8.32
C ILE A 186 -4.31 -8.65 -9.17
N VAL A 187 -4.58 -9.81 -8.58
CA VAL A 187 -4.73 -11.08 -9.30
C VAL A 187 -5.96 -11.80 -8.76
N THR A 188 -6.78 -12.33 -9.65
CA THR A 188 -8.02 -12.99 -9.26
C THR A 188 -8.38 -14.12 -10.20
N SER A 189 -8.91 -15.19 -9.60
CA SER A 189 -9.74 -16.18 -10.29
C SER A 189 -11.20 -15.70 -10.28
N LEU A 190 -12.13 -16.50 -10.79
CA LEU A 190 -13.56 -16.26 -10.58
C LEU A 190 -14.04 -16.60 -9.15
N ALA A 191 -13.21 -17.26 -8.34
CA ALA A 191 -13.59 -17.67 -6.98
C ALA A 191 -13.06 -16.73 -5.90
N SER A 192 -11.84 -16.22 -6.05
CA SER A 192 -11.13 -15.36 -5.08
C SER A 192 -9.89 -14.74 -5.72
N GLY A 193 -9.27 -13.79 -5.01
CA GLY A 193 -8.03 -13.16 -5.46
C GLY A 193 -7.26 -12.52 -4.32
N PHE A 194 -6.28 -11.72 -4.67
CA PHE A 194 -5.51 -10.94 -3.71
C PHE A 194 -5.11 -9.58 -4.29
N TRP A 195 -4.82 -8.66 -3.38
CA TRP A 195 -4.27 -7.35 -3.68
C TRP A 195 -2.95 -7.15 -2.96
N ILE A 196 -1.93 -6.73 -3.69
CA ILE A 196 -0.65 -6.27 -3.16
C ILE A 196 -0.55 -4.77 -3.36
N GLN A 197 -0.46 -4.02 -2.27
CA GLN A 197 0.02 -2.65 -2.25
C GLN A 197 1.55 -2.67 -2.01
N HIS A 198 2.31 -1.86 -2.76
CA HIS A 198 3.77 -1.79 -2.55
C HIS A 198 4.38 -0.44 -2.88
N SER A 199 5.63 -0.22 -2.44
CA SER A 199 6.36 1.04 -2.68
C SER A 199 7.44 0.96 -3.77
N VAL A 200 7.65 -0.21 -4.38
CA VAL A 200 8.76 -0.50 -5.31
C VAL A 200 8.57 0.10 -6.72
N PRO A 201 9.39 1.07 -7.16
CA PRO A 201 9.41 1.55 -8.54
C PRO A 201 9.87 0.45 -9.50
N HIS A 202 9.40 0.50 -10.75
CA HIS A 202 9.79 -0.41 -11.82
C HIS A 202 9.46 -1.90 -11.56
N PHE A 203 8.43 -2.17 -10.74
CA PHE A 203 7.95 -3.51 -10.41
C PHE A 203 6.43 -3.60 -10.61
N PRO A 204 5.89 -4.75 -11.07
CA PRO A 204 6.59 -5.92 -11.58
C PRO A 204 7.01 -5.76 -13.05
N LEU A 205 8.21 -6.24 -13.41
CA LEU A 205 8.62 -6.33 -14.82
C LEU A 205 8.18 -7.67 -15.40
N ILE A 206 7.16 -7.67 -16.27
CA ILE A 206 6.67 -8.86 -16.98
C ILE A 206 7.29 -8.88 -18.38
N THR A 207 8.27 -9.77 -18.59
CA THR A 207 8.96 -9.98 -19.86
C THR A 207 8.48 -11.24 -20.57
N THR A 208 8.79 -11.36 -21.86
CA THR A 208 8.41 -12.52 -22.71
C THR A 208 9.01 -13.86 -22.28
N ASN A 209 10.03 -13.86 -21.41
CA ASN A 209 10.58 -15.07 -20.79
C ASN A 209 9.89 -15.44 -19.47
N TYR A 210 8.86 -14.70 -19.07
CA TYR A 210 8.05 -14.91 -17.88
C TYR A 210 8.90 -15.15 -16.63
N LYS A 211 9.94 -14.32 -16.46
CA LYS A 211 10.88 -14.43 -15.35
C LYS A 211 10.56 -13.43 -14.25
N TYR A 212 10.18 -13.94 -13.07
CA TYR A 212 10.16 -13.14 -11.84
C TYR A 212 11.52 -12.46 -11.63
N SER A 213 11.48 -11.15 -11.43
CA SER A 213 12.65 -10.34 -11.16
C SER A 213 12.29 -9.19 -10.23
N TYR A 214 13.29 -8.73 -9.49
CA TYR A 214 13.17 -7.58 -8.61
C TYR A 214 14.12 -6.48 -9.11
N PRO A 215 13.67 -5.22 -9.25
CA PRO A 215 14.43 -4.18 -9.91
C PRO A 215 15.70 -3.81 -9.13
N GLU A 216 16.80 -3.56 -9.84
CA GLU A 216 18.09 -3.18 -9.23
C GLU A 216 17.98 -1.88 -8.42
N THR A 217 17.21 -0.91 -8.92
CA THR A 217 16.90 0.34 -8.21
C THR A 217 16.13 0.10 -6.91
N GLY A 218 15.29 -0.93 -6.88
CA GLY A 218 14.55 -1.37 -5.70
C GLY A 218 15.42 -1.95 -4.59
N LYS A 219 16.72 -2.24 -4.84
CA LYS A 219 17.62 -2.85 -3.83
C LYS A 219 18.18 -1.82 -2.84
N ILE A 220 18.22 -0.54 -3.21
CA ILE A 220 18.94 0.50 -2.47
C ILE A 220 18.24 0.84 -1.15
N ASN A 221 16.97 1.21 -1.22
CA ASN A 221 16.20 1.72 -0.08
C ASN A 221 15.27 0.65 0.50
N GLY A 222 14.83 0.85 1.73
CA GLY A 222 13.74 0.09 2.33
C GLY A 222 12.45 0.20 1.50
N GLN A 223 11.67 -0.87 1.47
CA GLN A 223 10.40 -0.94 0.73
C GLN A 223 9.39 -1.78 1.52
N VAL A 224 8.11 -1.55 1.31
CA VAL A 224 7.04 -2.34 1.91
C VAL A 224 6.15 -2.98 0.85
N PHE A 225 5.70 -4.20 1.14
CA PHE A 225 4.67 -4.93 0.44
C PHE A 225 3.59 -5.30 1.47
N HIS A 226 2.33 -5.11 1.11
CA HIS A 226 1.18 -5.51 1.91
C HIS A 226 0.25 -6.30 1.01
N CYS A 227 0.14 -7.61 1.27
CA CYS A 227 -0.74 -8.51 0.53
C CYS A 227 -1.98 -8.82 1.36
N ILE A 228 -3.17 -8.77 0.76
CA ILE A 228 -4.43 -9.14 1.38
C ILE A 228 -5.17 -10.11 0.45
N SER A 229 -5.49 -11.30 0.97
CA SER A 229 -6.36 -12.27 0.29
C SER A 229 -7.80 -11.81 0.40
N LEU A 230 -8.54 -11.82 -0.70
CA LEU A 230 -9.93 -11.39 -0.77
C LEU A 230 -10.86 -12.60 -1.01
N PRO A 231 -12.04 -12.65 -0.36
CA PRO A 231 -12.84 -13.86 -0.34
C PRO A 231 -13.47 -14.21 -1.70
N SER A 232 -13.79 -13.22 -2.53
CA SER A 232 -14.46 -13.42 -3.82
C SER A 232 -13.93 -12.51 -4.94
N SER A 233 -14.27 -12.80 -6.19
CA SER A 233 -13.98 -11.89 -7.31
C SER A 233 -14.75 -10.57 -7.21
N GLU A 234 -15.92 -10.55 -6.55
CA GLU A 234 -16.68 -9.33 -6.28
C GLU A 234 -15.93 -8.41 -5.29
N ASP A 235 -15.35 -8.99 -4.24
CA ASP A 235 -14.49 -8.24 -3.30
C ASP A 235 -13.25 -7.68 -3.99
N VAL A 236 -12.69 -8.44 -4.94
CA VAL A 236 -11.60 -7.95 -5.79
C VAL A 236 -12.07 -6.82 -6.69
N ASP A 237 -13.23 -6.93 -7.33
CA ASP A 237 -13.76 -5.89 -8.21
C ASP A 237 -14.06 -4.60 -7.46
N ASN A 238 -14.48 -4.68 -6.20
CA ASN A 238 -14.71 -3.52 -5.34
C ASN A 238 -13.45 -2.65 -5.15
N LEU A 239 -12.24 -3.20 -5.34
CA LEU A 239 -11.01 -2.40 -5.39
C LEU A 239 -10.97 -1.43 -6.57
N GLY A 240 -11.75 -1.68 -7.63
CA GLY A 240 -11.92 -0.76 -8.74
C GLY A 240 -12.39 0.63 -8.29
N LYS A 241 -13.14 0.74 -7.18
CA LYS A 241 -13.52 2.03 -6.57
C LYS A 241 -12.31 2.75 -5.98
N VAL A 242 -11.41 2.04 -5.29
CA VAL A 242 -10.14 2.58 -4.77
C VAL A 242 -9.28 3.08 -5.92
N LEU A 243 -9.15 2.27 -6.98
CA LEU A 243 -8.35 2.64 -8.15
C LEU A 243 -8.98 3.80 -8.93
N ASP A 244 -10.31 3.85 -9.08
CA ASP A 244 -10.94 4.97 -9.75
C ASP A 244 -10.76 6.28 -8.98
N ILE A 245 -10.74 6.28 -7.65
CA ILE A 245 -10.42 7.48 -6.86
C ILE A 245 -8.94 7.84 -6.97
N THR A 246 -8.05 6.87 -6.81
CA THR A 246 -6.60 7.13 -6.77
C THR A 246 -6.00 7.47 -8.13
N LYS A 247 -6.72 7.19 -9.23
CA LYS A 247 -6.32 7.43 -10.63
C LYS A 247 -4.88 6.93 -10.91
N PRO A 248 -4.61 5.63 -10.70
CA PRO A 248 -3.28 5.05 -10.88
C PRO A 248 -2.87 5.02 -12.36
N HIS A 249 -1.57 4.91 -12.62
CA HIS A 249 -1.08 4.54 -13.95
C HIS A 249 -1.08 3.01 -14.12
N ILE A 250 -1.94 2.51 -15.01
CA ILE A 250 -2.04 1.07 -15.31
C ILE A 250 -0.86 0.65 -16.20
N VAL A 251 -0.19 -0.44 -15.82
CA VAL A 251 1.02 -0.95 -16.47
C VAL A 251 0.73 -2.16 -17.36
N ASN A 252 0.05 -3.16 -16.81
CA ASN A 252 -0.30 -4.38 -17.54
C ASN A 252 -1.57 -5.00 -16.94
N TYR A 253 -2.40 -5.61 -17.77
CA TYR A 253 -3.65 -6.24 -17.36
C TYR A 253 -4.04 -7.40 -18.29
N THR A 254 -4.87 -8.31 -17.78
CA THR A 254 -5.54 -9.33 -18.60
C THR A 254 -6.92 -9.65 -18.03
N PHE A 255 -7.90 -9.83 -18.91
CA PHE A 255 -9.23 -10.34 -18.63
C PHE A 255 -9.52 -11.42 -19.67
N PRO A 256 -9.09 -12.68 -19.44
CA PRO A 256 -8.92 -13.67 -20.50
C PRO A 256 -10.24 -14.15 -21.13
N SER A 257 -11.37 -13.98 -20.43
CA SER A 257 -12.69 -14.40 -20.91
C SER A 257 -13.78 -13.38 -20.64
N ASN A 258 -14.93 -13.54 -21.31
CA ASN A 258 -16.11 -12.72 -21.03
C ASN A 258 -16.61 -12.93 -19.60
N SER A 259 -16.43 -14.11 -19.01
CA SER A 259 -16.77 -14.36 -17.61
C SER A 259 -16.00 -13.44 -16.65
N PHE A 260 -14.71 -13.19 -16.91
CA PHE A 260 -13.93 -12.23 -16.13
C PHE A 260 -14.40 -10.79 -16.34
N LYS A 261 -14.70 -10.39 -17.59
CA LYS A 261 -15.21 -9.04 -17.88
C LYS A 261 -16.56 -8.77 -17.20
N THR A 262 -17.43 -9.77 -17.16
CA THR A 262 -18.73 -9.71 -16.48
C THR A 262 -18.56 -9.71 -14.95
N ALA A 263 -17.61 -10.47 -14.42
CA ALA A 263 -17.36 -10.55 -12.98
C ALA A 263 -16.58 -9.35 -12.42
N LEU A 264 -15.84 -8.62 -13.26
CA LEU A 264 -14.94 -7.53 -12.86
C LEU A 264 -15.25 -6.19 -13.57
N PRO A 265 -16.50 -5.70 -13.55
CA PRO A 265 -16.88 -4.50 -14.28
C PRO A 265 -16.19 -3.22 -13.79
N GLN A 266 -15.92 -3.08 -12.48
CA GLN A 266 -15.27 -1.87 -11.93
C GLN A 266 -13.80 -1.82 -12.31
N LEU A 267 -13.08 -2.94 -12.22
CA LEU A 267 -11.68 -3.01 -12.65
C LEU A 267 -11.55 -2.81 -14.18
N LEU A 268 -12.51 -3.32 -14.96
CA LEU A 268 -12.56 -3.06 -16.39
C LEU A 268 -12.79 -1.57 -16.69
N ALA A 269 -13.66 -0.90 -15.92
CA ALA A 269 -13.87 0.54 -16.06
C ALA A 269 -12.60 1.36 -15.79
N VAL A 270 -11.83 1.00 -14.75
CA VAL A 270 -10.54 1.64 -14.44
C VAL A 270 -9.57 1.55 -15.63
N VAL A 271 -9.48 0.38 -16.26
CA VAL A 271 -8.65 0.17 -17.46
C VAL A 271 -9.15 1.03 -18.62
N ASN A 272 -10.45 1.05 -18.89
CA ASN A 272 -11.03 1.84 -19.98
C ASN A 272 -10.81 3.35 -19.76
N HIS A 273 -11.00 3.87 -18.54
CA HIS A 273 -10.73 5.28 -18.21
C HIS A 273 -9.26 5.65 -18.44
N HIS A 274 -8.33 4.75 -18.10
CA HIS A 274 -6.90 4.97 -18.36
C HIS A 274 -6.58 5.03 -19.86
N HIS A 275 -7.19 4.16 -20.68
CA HIS A 275 -7.02 4.21 -22.14
C HIS A 275 -7.55 5.49 -22.77
N HIS A 276 -8.72 5.96 -22.37
CA HIS A 276 -9.28 7.22 -22.90
C HIS A 276 -8.38 8.42 -22.60
N ASN A 277 -7.83 8.48 -21.38
CA ASN A 277 -6.90 9.56 -21.00
C ASN A 277 -5.53 9.42 -21.68
N SER A 278 -5.11 8.20 -22.03
CA SER A 278 -3.86 7.94 -22.76
C SER A 278 -4.00 8.16 -24.27
N SER A 279 -5.18 7.97 -24.87
CA SER A 279 -5.40 8.20 -26.30
C SER A 279 -5.29 9.68 -26.74
N HIS A 280 -5.23 10.60 -25.79
CA HIS A 280 -4.96 12.02 -26.04
C HIS A 280 -3.46 12.39 -25.99
N LEU A 281 -2.59 11.44 -25.61
CA LEU A 281 -1.14 11.60 -25.47
C LEU A 281 -0.43 10.29 -25.94
N ASP A 282 0.06 10.30 -27.17
CA ASP A 282 0.97 9.31 -27.79
C ASP A 282 0.39 7.99 -28.34
N LEU A 283 0.21 7.98 -29.68
CA LEU A 283 -0.02 6.83 -30.56
C LEU A 283 1.20 5.88 -30.72
N ALA A 284 2.15 5.87 -29.78
CA ALA A 284 3.46 5.20 -29.98
C ALA A 284 3.77 4.02 -29.03
N SER A 285 2.83 3.54 -28.22
CA SER A 285 3.11 2.44 -27.28
C SER A 285 1.99 1.41 -27.16
N ILE A 286 1.38 1.03 -28.30
CA ILE A 286 0.56 -0.18 -28.36
C ILE A 286 1.51 -1.38 -28.49
N THR A 287 1.94 -1.94 -27.36
CA THR A 287 2.46 -3.32 -27.36
C THR A 287 1.24 -4.24 -27.42
N ILE A 288 0.86 -4.62 -28.64
CA ILE A 288 -0.19 -5.60 -28.89
C ILE A 288 0.25 -6.92 -28.26
N ASN A 289 -0.53 -7.40 -27.30
CA ASN A 289 -0.37 -8.72 -26.69
C ASN A 289 -0.52 -9.79 -27.80
N PRO A 290 0.44 -10.72 -28.00
CA PRO A 290 0.42 -11.66 -29.13
C PRO A 290 -0.61 -12.82 -28.98
N PHE A 291 -1.62 -12.67 -28.12
CA PHE A 291 -2.52 -13.76 -27.74
C PHE A 291 -3.68 -14.02 -28.72
N ASN A 292 -3.92 -13.15 -29.71
CA ASN A 292 -5.12 -13.24 -30.56
C ASN A 292 -4.89 -13.69 -32.03
N GLN A 293 -3.72 -14.22 -32.41
CA GLN A 293 -3.48 -14.63 -33.81
C GLN A 293 -3.52 -16.14 -34.09
N ALA A 294 -3.91 -16.99 -33.14
CA ALA A 294 -3.85 -18.44 -33.34
C ALA A 294 -5.18 -19.15 -33.69
N GLN A 295 -6.23 -18.45 -34.13
CA GLN A 295 -7.52 -19.09 -34.47
C GLN A 295 -8.22 -18.64 -35.76
N GLN A 296 -7.49 -18.17 -36.78
CA GLN A 296 -8.07 -18.00 -38.12
C GLN A 296 -7.16 -18.57 -39.20
N GLN A 297 -7.08 -19.90 -39.27
CA GLN A 297 -6.71 -20.62 -40.50
C GLN A 297 -7.42 -21.98 -40.50
N GLU A 298 -8.67 -22.00 -40.95
CA GLU A 298 -9.20 -23.11 -41.76
C GLU A 298 -10.08 -22.50 -42.85
N GLY A 299 -9.75 -22.81 -44.10
CA GLY A 299 -10.27 -22.15 -45.29
C GLY A 299 -11.61 -22.69 -45.77
N VAL A 300 -12.37 -21.81 -46.44
CA VAL A 300 -13.38 -22.19 -47.43
C VAL A 300 -13.21 -21.25 -48.63
N ALA A 301 -12.88 -21.83 -49.77
CA ALA A 301 -12.76 -21.13 -51.05
C ALA A 301 -14.14 -20.93 -51.69
N LEU A 302 -14.45 -19.73 -52.20
CA LEU A 302 -15.46 -19.52 -53.22
C LEU A 302 -15.06 -18.36 -54.15
N ASN A 303 -15.44 -18.51 -55.41
CA ASN A 303 -14.84 -17.92 -56.61
C ASN A 303 -15.35 -16.52 -56.96
N ASP A 304 -14.54 -15.82 -57.77
CA ASP A 304 -14.80 -14.51 -58.37
C ASP A 304 -15.95 -14.51 -59.39
N ASN A 305 -16.83 -13.50 -59.31
CA ASN A 305 -17.22 -12.66 -60.46
C ASN A 305 -18.06 -11.44 -60.04
N GLU A 306 -17.54 -10.25 -60.38
CA GLU A 306 -18.23 -9.01 -60.79
C GLU A 306 -19.23 -8.31 -59.83
N LEU A 307 -19.33 -6.97 -59.72
CA LEU A 307 -18.68 -5.83 -60.37
C LEU A 307 -18.94 -4.58 -59.49
N LEU A 308 -18.00 -3.64 -59.55
CA LEU A 308 -17.93 -2.32 -58.91
C LEU A 308 -19.15 -1.41 -59.08
N LEU A 309 -19.49 -0.66 -58.03
CA LEU A 309 -19.69 0.80 -58.09
C LEU A 309 -19.06 1.48 -56.86
N THR A 310 -18.20 2.46 -57.14
CA THR A 310 -17.31 3.20 -56.23
C THR A 310 -17.96 4.46 -55.60
N PRO A 311 -17.29 5.14 -54.64
CA PRO A 311 -17.92 5.95 -53.59
C PRO A 311 -17.88 7.47 -53.87
N SER A 312 -18.66 8.23 -53.09
CA SER A 312 -18.53 9.69 -53.00
C SER A 312 -18.53 10.17 -51.53
N ARG A 313 -17.30 10.43 -51.05
CA ARG A 313 -16.86 11.59 -50.26
C ARG A 313 -17.77 12.13 -49.12
N CYS A 314 -17.30 11.93 -47.89
CA CYS A 314 -17.33 12.99 -46.88
C CYS A 314 -15.96 13.69 -46.91
N VAL A 315 -15.97 14.98 -47.25
CA VAL A 315 -14.82 15.88 -47.16
C VAL A 315 -15.29 17.07 -46.34
N ASN A 316 -14.77 17.20 -45.12
CA ASN A 316 -14.29 18.43 -44.49
C ASN A 316 -14.15 18.23 -42.97
N GLU A 317 -12.99 18.62 -42.45
CA GLU A 317 -12.70 18.84 -41.04
C GLU A 317 -13.73 19.82 -40.45
N VAL A 318 -14.67 19.34 -39.62
CA VAL A 318 -15.10 19.82 -38.29
C VAL A 318 -16.19 18.82 -37.82
N ASP A 319 -16.14 18.37 -36.55
CA ASP A 319 -17.17 17.58 -35.82
C ASP A 319 -17.29 16.05 -36.03
N GLU A 320 -16.33 15.28 -35.51
CA GLU A 320 -16.51 13.86 -35.14
C GLU A 320 -17.21 13.70 -33.79
N LYS A 321 -18.53 13.94 -33.72
CA LYS A 321 -19.35 13.53 -32.56
C LYS A 321 -20.73 12.94 -32.88
N ALA A 322 -21.01 12.60 -34.14
CA ALA A 322 -22.35 12.25 -34.58
C ALA A 322 -22.48 10.93 -35.36
N CYS A 323 -21.74 9.89 -35.01
CA CYS A 323 -22.00 8.56 -35.55
C CYS A 323 -21.71 7.46 -34.52
N LEU A 324 -22.62 7.25 -33.56
CA LEU A 324 -22.82 5.99 -32.81
C LEU A 324 -23.83 6.14 -31.65
N ILE A 325 -25.11 6.44 -31.92
CA ILE A 325 -26.21 6.05 -31.01
C ILE A 325 -27.48 5.85 -31.84
N GLU A 326 -27.73 4.62 -32.29
CA GLU A 326 -29.10 4.17 -32.57
C GLU A 326 -29.16 2.65 -32.53
N GLN A 327 -29.19 2.09 -31.32
CA GLN A 327 -29.81 0.80 -31.01
C GLN A 327 -29.71 0.58 -29.50
N LEU A 328 -30.85 0.78 -28.83
CA LEU A 328 -31.30 0.21 -27.54
C LEU A 328 -32.27 1.20 -26.89
N GLY A 329 -33.49 1.28 -27.45
CA GLY A 329 -34.63 1.85 -26.75
C GLY A 329 -35.38 0.73 -26.01
N THR A 330 -35.60 0.89 -24.71
CA THR A 330 -36.90 0.66 -24.03
C THR A 330 -36.85 1.11 -22.55
N ASN A 331 -37.54 2.22 -22.30
CA ASN A 331 -38.25 2.70 -21.12
C ASN A 331 -37.97 2.10 -19.72
N HIS A 332 -37.48 2.96 -18.81
CA HIS A 332 -38.12 3.18 -17.52
C HIS A 332 -38.01 4.67 -17.12
N ASN A 333 -39.17 5.33 -17.01
CA ASN A 333 -39.32 6.67 -16.45
C ASN A 333 -39.18 6.61 -14.92
N ASP A 334 -38.12 7.20 -14.38
CA ASP A 334 -38.17 8.11 -13.23
C ASP A 334 -36.79 8.76 -13.06
N GLN A 335 -36.61 9.97 -13.61
CA GLN A 335 -35.47 10.83 -13.28
C GLN A 335 -35.97 12.23 -12.97
N THR A 336 -36.07 12.50 -11.67
CA THR A 336 -35.84 13.83 -11.14
C THR A 336 -34.44 14.27 -11.58
N THR A 337 -34.40 15.39 -12.29
CA THR A 337 -33.21 16.04 -12.83
C THR A 337 -32.32 16.58 -11.70
N GLY A 338 -31.51 15.70 -11.11
CA GLY A 338 -30.31 16.11 -10.38
C GLY A 338 -29.18 16.32 -11.36
N SER A 339 -28.56 17.50 -11.36
CA SER A 339 -27.24 17.70 -11.95
C SER A 339 -26.28 16.58 -11.47
N PRO A 340 -25.30 16.12 -12.26
CA PRO A 340 -24.31 15.16 -11.79
C PRO A 340 -23.65 15.76 -10.56
N LYS A 341 -23.95 15.21 -9.37
CA LYS A 341 -23.23 15.59 -8.16
C LYS A 341 -21.76 15.30 -8.44
N GLN A 342 -20.93 16.34 -8.42
CA GLN A 342 -19.49 16.21 -8.56
C GLN A 342 -19.03 15.14 -7.56
N GLN A 343 -18.62 13.98 -8.09
CA GLN A 343 -18.24 12.85 -7.26
C GLN A 343 -17.04 13.28 -6.43
N LYS A 344 -17.18 13.15 -5.12
CA LYS A 344 -16.12 13.43 -4.16
C LYS A 344 -14.92 12.55 -4.52
N ASP A 345 -13.80 13.17 -4.88
CA ASP A 345 -12.57 12.51 -5.35
C ASP A 345 -11.70 12.06 -4.17
N TRP A 346 -12.36 11.54 -3.13
CA TRP A 346 -11.78 10.83 -1.99
C TRP A 346 -12.89 10.12 -1.20
N ASP A 347 -12.62 8.90 -0.76
CA ASP A 347 -13.57 8.11 0.02
C ASP A 347 -12.89 7.14 0.99
N LEU A 348 -13.62 6.74 2.03
CA LEU A 348 -13.20 5.72 2.99
C LEU A 348 -13.93 4.42 2.64
N LEU A 349 -13.19 3.43 2.16
CA LEU A 349 -13.75 2.13 1.80
C LEU A 349 -13.40 1.09 2.86
N GLU A 350 -14.41 0.42 3.40
CA GLU A 350 -14.23 -0.72 4.28
C GLU A 350 -14.27 -2.02 3.47
N PHE A 351 -13.33 -2.92 3.75
CA PHE A 351 -13.31 -4.25 3.14
C PHE A 351 -12.75 -5.28 4.13
N ARG A 352 -12.92 -6.56 3.80
CA ARG A 352 -12.44 -7.66 4.64
C ARG A 352 -11.54 -8.60 3.86
N SER A 353 -10.54 -9.15 4.53
CA SER A 353 -9.78 -10.27 4.00
C SER A 353 -10.63 -11.55 3.94
N ALA A 354 -10.10 -12.58 3.30
CA ALA A 354 -10.73 -13.88 3.15
C ALA A 354 -11.11 -14.55 4.49
N ASN A 355 -10.36 -14.30 5.57
CA ASN A 355 -10.65 -14.77 6.93
C ASN A 355 -11.31 -13.69 7.80
N GLY A 356 -11.82 -12.61 7.19
CA GLY A 356 -12.69 -11.65 7.85
C GLY A 356 -12.02 -10.51 8.60
N LYS A 357 -10.67 -10.35 8.52
CA LYS A 357 -9.99 -9.20 9.11
C LYS A 357 -10.42 -7.92 8.39
N ALA A 358 -10.86 -6.92 9.16
CA ALA A 358 -11.34 -5.66 8.62
C ALA A 358 -10.17 -4.73 8.27
N PHE A 359 -10.30 -4.08 7.12
CA PHE A 359 -9.39 -3.06 6.60
C PHE A 359 -10.16 -1.84 6.15
N HIS A 360 -9.55 -0.67 6.30
CA HIS A 360 -10.08 0.62 5.88
C HIS A 360 -9.11 1.24 4.87
N ALA A 361 -9.56 1.42 3.62
CA ALA A 361 -8.82 2.10 2.57
C ALA A 361 -9.21 3.58 2.51
N PHE A 362 -8.33 4.45 3.00
CA PHE A 362 -8.42 5.89 2.82
C PHE A 362 -7.91 6.23 1.43
N ALA A 363 -8.81 6.26 0.45
CA ALA A 363 -8.48 6.55 -0.94
C ALA A 363 -8.68 8.03 -1.20
N LYS A 364 -7.64 8.71 -1.71
CA LYS A 364 -7.75 10.09 -2.20
C LYS A 364 -7.30 10.20 -3.64
N GLY A 365 -7.92 11.13 -4.36
CA GLY A 365 -7.45 11.60 -5.64
C GLY A 365 -6.76 12.96 -5.55
N PRO A 366 -6.34 13.53 -6.69
CA PRO A 366 -5.58 14.78 -6.79
C PRO A 366 -6.27 16.01 -6.17
N SER A 367 -7.59 16.02 -6.04
CA SER A 367 -8.31 17.16 -5.46
C SER A 367 -8.26 17.21 -3.93
N PHE A 368 -7.92 16.11 -3.24
CA PHE A 368 -7.67 16.10 -1.79
C PHE A 368 -6.31 16.75 -1.50
N ASN A 369 -6.26 18.08 -1.55
CA ASN A 369 -5.04 18.87 -1.44
C ASN A 369 -4.53 19.04 0.01
N GLU A 370 -4.53 17.95 0.79
CA GLU A 370 -4.14 17.92 2.21
C GLU A 370 -3.32 16.65 2.55
N ASP A 371 -2.54 16.73 3.64
CA ASP A 371 -1.76 15.60 4.15
C ASP A 371 -2.72 14.54 4.70
N ILE A 372 -2.80 13.38 4.04
CA ILE A 372 -3.79 12.33 4.37
C ILE A 372 -3.70 11.89 5.84
N TYR A 373 -2.50 11.90 6.42
CA TYR A 373 -2.29 11.49 7.80
C TYR A 373 -2.90 12.49 8.79
N SER A 374 -2.52 13.76 8.72
CA SER A 374 -3.00 14.77 9.68
C SER A 374 -4.40 15.30 9.39
N ALA A 375 -4.81 15.35 8.13
CA ALA A 375 -6.11 15.90 7.74
C ALA A 375 -7.24 14.87 7.79
N TRP A 376 -6.92 13.56 7.77
CA TRP A 376 -7.94 12.53 7.68
C TRP A 376 -7.73 11.35 8.63
N ILE A 377 -6.61 10.63 8.55
CA ILE A 377 -6.44 9.38 9.31
C ILE A 377 -6.43 9.64 10.82
N ALA A 378 -5.60 10.57 11.29
CA ALA A 378 -5.53 10.92 12.71
C ALA A 378 -6.90 11.41 13.26
N PRO A 379 -7.59 12.38 12.61
CA PRO A 379 -8.94 12.77 13.02
C PRO A 379 -9.98 11.66 12.97
N ASN A 380 -9.94 10.78 11.95
CA ASN A 380 -10.93 9.72 11.78
C ASN A 380 -10.87 8.69 12.91
N TYR A 381 -9.67 8.33 13.35
CA TYR A 381 -9.49 7.43 14.49
C TYR A 381 -9.43 8.17 15.83
N ASN A 382 -9.31 9.49 15.81
CA ASN A 382 -9.07 10.30 17.00
C ASN A 382 -7.84 9.78 17.77
N THR A 383 -6.67 9.81 17.12
CA THR A 383 -5.40 9.38 17.70
C THR A 383 -4.22 10.17 17.12
N LYS A 384 -3.14 10.26 17.88
CA LYS A 384 -1.82 10.65 17.37
C LYS A 384 -1.27 9.56 16.44
N LEU A 385 -0.42 9.95 15.49
CA LEU A 385 0.25 9.03 14.56
C LEU A 385 1.75 9.23 14.53
N GLU A 386 2.49 8.15 14.37
CA GLU A 386 3.90 8.13 13.99
C GLU A 386 4.03 7.57 12.59
N VAL A 387 4.58 8.36 11.68
CA VAL A 387 4.53 8.10 10.23
C VAL A 387 5.92 7.95 9.65
N GLN A 388 6.19 6.77 9.10
CA GLN A 388 7.32 6.53 8.21
C GLN A 388 6.95 7.02 6.82
N SER A 389 7.82 7.85 6.25
CA SER A 389 7.64 8.42 4.92
C SER A 389 8.97 8.76 4.27
N TRP A 390 9.08 8.73 2.95
CA TRP A 390 10.32 9.16 2.27
C TRP A 390 10.42 10.70 2.26
N LEU A 391 11.38 11.25 3.02
CA LEU A 391 11.52 12.70 3.24
C LEU A 391 12.67 13.36 2.45
N ASN A 392 13.23 12.69 1.43
CA ASN A 392 14.41 13.21 0.70
C ASN A 392 14.07 14.21 -0.42
N GLY A 393 12.79 14.50 -0.65
CA GLY A 393 12.37 15.43 -1.70
C GLY A 393 12.36 16.90 -1.24
N PRO A 394 12.00 17.84 -2.14
CA PRO A 394 11.77 19.23 -1.76
C PRO A 394 10.53 19.36 -0.89
N ASN A 395 10.61 20.25 0.12
CA ASN A 395 9.52 20.61 1.02
C ASN A 395 8.85 19.41 1.72
N PRO A 396 9.61 18.61 2.50
CA PRO A 396 9.01 17.62 3.39
C PRO A 396 8.17 18.32 4.46
N TYR A 397 6.99 17.77 4.76
CA TYR A 397 6.20 18.27 5.89
C TYR A 397 6.92 17.93 7.20
N ALA A 398 7.05 18.92 8.09
CA ALA A 398 7.49 18.66 9.45
C ALA A 398 6.38 17.92 10.25
N SER A 399 6.75 17.33 11.39
CA SER A 399 5.77 16.83 12.36
C SER A 399 4.69 17.89 12.64
N ASN A 400 3.43 17.49 12.57
CA ASN A 400 2.30 18.39 12.79
C ASN A 400 1.78 18.19 14.22
N CYS A 401 1.96 19.19 15.07
CA CYS A 401 1.52 19.16 16.46
C CYS A 401 0.56 20.31 16.78
N THR A 402 -0.14 20.82 15.76
CA THR A 402 -1.09 21.94 15.90
C THR A 402 -2.24 21.57 16.85
N LEU A 403 -2.67 20.30 16.80
CA LEU A 403 -3.66 19.72 17.69
C LEU A 403 -2.99 18.65 18.54
N ALA A 404 -2.86 18.90 19.85
CA ALA A 404 -2.11 18.03 20.75
C ALA A 404 -2.54 16.55 20.65
N ASN A 405 -3.84 16.29 20.67
CA ASN A 405 -4.41 14.93 20.67
C ASN A 405 -4.41 14.25 19.29
N LEU A 406 -4.09 14.98 18.22
CA LEU A 406 -4.07 14.49 16.83
C LEU A 406 -2.71 14.73 16.17
N SER A 407 -1.65 14.80 17.00
CA SER A 407 -0.30 15.08 16.51
C SER A 407 0.17 13.97 15.56
N VAL A 408 0.85 14.35 14.48
CA VAL A 408 1.40 13.44 13.47
C VAL A 408 2.91 13.65 13.36
N TYR A 409 3.66 12.71 13.93
CA TYR A 409 5.12 12.73 13.99
C TYR A 409 5.75 12.03 12.79
N ASN A 410 6.83 12.58 12.26
CA ASN A 410 7.65 11.85 11.28
C ASN A 410 8.62 10.91 11.99
N ILE A 411 8.67 9.65 11.58
CA ILE A 411 9.70 8.70 12.00
C ILE A 411 11.01 9.05 11.29
N LEU A 412 12.09 9.22 12.05
CA LEU A 412 13.42 9.54 11.54
C LEU A 412 14.34 8.32 11.50
N GLY A 413 14.22 7.44 12.48
CA GLY A 413 15.04 6.23 12.61
C GLY A 413 14.22 5.02 13.07
N LYS A 414 14.56 3.83 12.55
CA LYS A 414 13.96 2.57 12.99
C LYS A 414 14.96 1.41 12.98
N ARG A 415 14.61 0.34 13.71
CA ARG A 415 15.28 -0.95 13.75
C ARG A 415 14.32 -2.05 13.33
N ILE A 416 14.56 -2.65 12.16
CA ILE A 416 13.74 -3.75 11.64
C ILE A 416 14.61 -4.99 11.47
N ALA A 417 14.19 -6.11 12.06
CA ALA A 417 14.94 -7.37 12.10
C ALA A 417 16.42 -7.18 12.51
N GLY A 418 16.65 -6.34 13.53
CA GLY A 418 17.99 -6.04 14.05
C GLY A 418 18.85 -5.15 13.15
N GLN A 419 18.32 -4.61 12.05
CA GLN A 419 19.02 -3.66 11.19
C GLN A 419 18.48 -2.25 11.41
N GLU A 420 19.37 -1.31 11.73
CA GLU A 420 19.03 0.10 11.94
C GLU A 420 19.26 0.93 10.68
N PHE A 421 18.31 1.81 10.39
CA PHE A 421 18.41 2.73 9.26
C PHE A 421 17.45 3.91 9.42
N SER A 422 17.82 5.03 8.80
CA SER A 422 17.02 6.25 8.84
C SER A 422 15.95 6.26 7.75
N THR A 423 15.03 7.21 7.85
CA THR A 423 14.03 7.48 6.81
C THR A 423 14.65 7.84 5.45
N HIS A 424 15.88 8.36 5.43
CA HIS A 424 16.55 8.74 4.18
C HIS A 424 16.96 7.55 3.30
N SER A 425 17.01 6.35 3.88
CA SER A 425 17.29 5.10 3.16
C SER A 425 16.05 4.24 3.04
N ASP A 426 14.85 4.82 3.05
CA ASP A 426 13.60 4.08 3.07
C ASP A 426 12.49 4.73 2.24
N HIS A 427 11.92 3.96 1.33
CA HIS A 427 10.81 4.35 0.47
C HIS A 427 9.47 3.76 0.93
N SER A 428 9.45 2.89 1.93
CA SER A 428 8.20 2.46 2.56
C SER A 428 7.46 3.66 3.13
N LYS A 429 6.12 3.58 3.11
CA LYS A 429 5.27 4.47 3.89
C LYS A 429 4.31 3.65 4.72
N TRP A 430 4.30 3.93 6.00
CA TRP A 430 3.42 3.31 6.97
C TRP A 430 3.24 4.24 8.16
N ALA A 431 2.15 4.04 8.90
CA ALA A 431 1.88 4.78 10.12
C ALA A 431 1.37 3.84 11.19
N VAL A 432 1.65 4.18 12.45
CA VAL A 432 1.00 3.56 13.61
C VAL A 432 0.42 4.63 14.50
N SER A 433 -0.61 4.29 15.28
CA SER A 433 -1.01 5.13 16.41
C SER A 433 0.15 5.26 17.40
N ALA A 434 0.38 6.47 17.91
CA ALA A 434 1.41 6.68 18.93
C ALA A 434 1.00 6.00 20.24
N ASP A 435 1.98 5.51 20.99
CA ASP A 435 1.74 4.94 22.32
C ASP A 435 1.55 6.07 23.35
N ASP A 436 0.30 6.46 23.59
CA ASP A 436 -0.04 7.50 24.56
C ASP A 436 -1.19 7.11 25.50
N ASP A 437 -1.22 7.75 26.67
CA ASP A 437 -2.15 7.47 27.76
C ASP A 437 -3.63 7.61 27.40
N ASP A 438 -3.93 8.46 26.42
CA ASP A 438 -5.30 8.80 26.02
C ASP A 438 -5.87 7.80 25.00
N HIS A 439 -5.01 7.15 24.20
CA HIS A 439 -5.41 6.31 23.07
C HIS A 439 -4.81 4.90 23.08
N HIS A 440 -4.29 4.41 24.22
CA HIS A 440 -3.73 3.05 24.41
C HIS A 440 -4.54 1.88 23.84
N GLN A 441 -5.85 2.06 23.60
CA GLN A 441 -6.71 1.02 23.02
C GLN A 441 -6.68 0.99 21.49
N GLN A 442 -6.21 2.05 20.84
CA GLN A 442 -6.10 2.14 19.40
C GLN A 442 -4.74 1.58 18.98
N ARG A 443 -4.73 0.33 18.53
CA ARG A 443 -3.52 -0.35 18.02
C ARG A 443 -3.58 -0.38 16.49
N LEU A 444 -3.54 0.82 15.92
CA LEU A 444 -3.75 1.10 14.50
C LEU A 444 -2.47 0.92 13.71
N VAL A 445 -2.53 0.21 12.59
CA VAL A 445 -1.45 0.08 11.62
C VAL A 445 -1.97 0.49 10.26
N CYS A 446 -1.23 1.32 9.54
CA CYS A 446 -1.55 1.74 8.18
C CYS A 446 -0.34 1.51 7.27
N ILE A 447 -0.57 0.93 6.09
CA ILE A 447 0.41 0.89 4.98
C ILE A 447 -0.07 1.85 3.90
N SER A 448 0.83 2.69 3.36
CA SER A 448 0.43 3.78 2.48
C SER A 448 1.30 3.92 1.23
N ASP A 449 0.69 4.54 0.23
CA ASP A 449 1.30 4.98 -1.02
C ASP A 449 1.96 6.36 -0.93
N LEU A 450 1.49 7.22 -0.01
CA LEU A 450 1.76 8.65 -0.08
C LEU A 450 2.90 9.07 0.84
N ASN A 451 3.85 9.83 0.28
CA ASN A 451 4.85 10.50 1.09
C ASN A 451 4.26 11.74 1.76
N ARG A 452 4.84 12.16 2.89
CA ARG A 452 4.56 13.42 3.56
C ARG A 452 5.38 14.56 2.95
N MET A 453 5.10 14.85 1.68
CA MET A 453 5.77 15.87 0.88
C MET A 453 4.76 16.79 0.22
N GLU A 454 5.07 18.08 0.07
CA GLU A 454 4.12 19.07 -0.50
C GLU A 454 3.59 18.68 -1.89
N HIS A 455 4.46 18.21 -2.78
CA HIS A 455 4.04 17.80 -4.12
C HIS A 455 3.10 16.57 -4.15
N GLN A 456 2.99 15.82 -3.05
CA GLN A 456 2.09 14.67 -2.94
C GLN A 456 0.65 15.06 -2.55
N LEU A 457 0.42 16.31 -2.13
CA LEU A 457 -0.92 16.80 -1.84
C LEU A 457 -1.85 16.64 -3.05
N LYS A 458 -1.34 16.95 -4.24
CA LYS A 458 -2.08 16.91 -5.50
C LYS A 458 -1.98 15.56 -6.23
N ARG A 459 -1.55 14.51 -5.53
CA ARG A 459 -1.48 13.15 -6.08
C ARG A 459 -2.53 12.27 -5.44
N GLY A 460 -3.09 11.37 -6.23
CA GLY A 460 -3.92 10.30 -5.68
C GLY A 460 -3.09 9.25 -4.94
N GLY A 461 -3.72 8.45 -4.09
CA GLY A 461 -3.08 7.35 -3.39
C GLY A 461 -3.96 6.81 -2.27
N VAL A 462 -3.59 5.64 -1.74
CA VAL A 462 -4.33 4.99 -0.65
C VAL A 462 -3.46 4.75 0.59
N ALA A 463 -4.08 4.88 1.76
CA ALA A 463 -3.58 4.30 2.99
C ALA A 463 -4.54 3.20 3.45
N VAL A 464 -4.05 1.96 3.54
CA VAL A 464 -4.81 0.81 4.01
C VAL A 464 -4.49 0.60 5.49
N CYS A 465 -5.50 0.83 6.34
CA CYS A 465 -5.39 0.82 7.78
C CYS A 465 -6.17 -0.36 8.40
N PHE A 466 -5.69 -0.89 9.51
CA PHE A 466 -6.37 -1.94 10.27
C PHE A 466 -5.91 -1.94 11.74
N MET A 467 -6.75 -2.49 12.62
CA MET A 467 -6.41 -2.68 14.03
C MET A 467 -5.78 -4.05 14.24
N ASP A 468 -4.61 -4.09 14.88
CA ASP A 468 -3.94 -5.32 15.29
C ASP A 468 -2.88 -5.03 16.35
N ALA A 469 -3.12 -5.47 17.59
CA ALA A 469 -2.21 -5.21 18.71
C ALA A 469 -0.81 -5.79 18.51
N ALA A 470 -0.71 -6.98 17.92
CA ALA A 470 0.57 -7.65 17.74
C ALA A 470 1.39 -7.01 16.62
N VAL A 471 0.75 -6.71 15.49
CA VAL A 471 1.41 -6.01 14.38
C VAL A 471 1.78 -4.59 14.79
N TRP A 472 0.87 -3.86 15.45
CA TRP A 472 1.15 -2.54 16.00
C TRP A 472 2.37 -2.57 16.92
N ALA A 473 2.44 -3.52 17.87
CA ALA A 473 3.57 -3.62 18.79
C ALA A 473 4.89 -3.88 18.04
N THR A 474 4.85 -4.65 16.95
CA THR A 474 6.02 -4.90 16.09
C THR A 474 6.52 -3.60 15.44
N PHE A 475 5.61 -2.82 14.85
CA PHE A 475 5.96 -1.56 14.20
C PHE A 475 6.37 -0.49 15.21
N ASN A 476 5.61 -0.32 16.29
CA ASN A 476 5.88 0.64 17.35
C ASN A 476 7.26 0.40 18.00
N SER A 477 7.56 -0.85 18.37
CA SER A 477 8.89 -1.22 18.92
C SER A 477 10.05 -1.11 17.92
N SER A 478 9.75 -0.96 16.62
CA SER A 478 10.78 -0.70 15.61
C SER A 478 11.23 0.76 15.60
N ILE A 479 10.45 1.70 16.14
CA ILE A 479 10.73 3.13 16.10
C ILE A 479 11.88 3.46 17.07
N ILE A 480 12.93 4.11 16.57
CA ILE A 480 14.06 4.58 17.39
C ILE A 480 13.93 6.08 17.68
N ASP A 481 13.55 6.86 16.66
CA ASP A 481 13.55 8.32 16.75
C ASP A 481 12.43 8.92 15.90
N VAL A 482 11.84 9.99 16.40
CA VAL A 482 10.76 10.75 15.76
C VAL A 482 11.13 12.23 15.73
N GLN A 483 10.74 12.91 14.66
CA GLN A 483 10.99 14.33 14.52
C GLN A 483 10.19 15.10 15.57
N PRO A 484 10.84 15.93 16.41
CA PRO A 484 10.14 16.73 17.40
C PRO A 484 9.21 17.73 16.71
N CYS A 485 8.17 18.15 17.44
CA CYS A 485 7.31 19.23 16.98
C CYS A 485 8.16 20.47 16.65
N PRO A 486 7.92 21.14 15.50
CA PRO A 486 8.52 22.44 15.24
C PRO A 486 8.27 23.34 16.44
N ARG A 487 9.32 23.97 16.96
CA ARG A 487 9.13 25.04 17.93
C ARG A 487 8.30 26.10 17.23
N LEU A 488 7.09 26.35 17.72
CA LEU A 488 6.42 27.60 17.40
C LEU A 488 7.44 28.67 17.79
N LEU A 489 7.98 29.39 16.80
CA LEU A 489 8.57 30.67 17.11
C LEU A 489 7.39 31.41 17.72
N ALA A 490 7.40 31.54 19.04
CA ALA A 490 6.53 32.49 19.72
C ALA A 490 6.88 33.81 19.07
N ALA A 491 6.07 34.23 18.09
CA ALA A 491 6.06 35.60 17.64
C ALA A 491 5.72 36.36 18.91
N ALA A 492 6.76 36.90 19.55
CA ALA A 492 6.62 37.85 20.62
C ALA A 492 5.96 39.08 19.99
N VAL A 493 4.64 39.04 19.85
CA VAL A 493 3.82 40.23 19.83
C VAL A 493 3.96 40.78 21.24
N ARG A 494 5.02 41.58 21.46
CA ARG A 494 4.98 42.58 22.51
C ARG A 494 3.88 43.55 22.09
N VAL A 495 2.65 43.27 22.49
CA VAL A 495 1.67 44.33 22.69
C VAL A 495 2.28 45.17 23.82
N GLY A 496 2.92 46.28 23.45
CA GLY A 496 3.42 47.23 24.43
C GLY A 496 2.24 47.74 25.24
N GLU A 497 2.21 47.39 26.52
CA GLU A 497 1.48 48.17 27.51
C GLU A 497 2.08 49.58 27.49
N ILE A 498 1.24 50.53 27.10
CA ILE A 498 1.53 51.95 27.26
C ILE A 498 1.39 52.25 28.75
N SER A 499 2.51 52.23 29.50
CA SER A 499 2.59 52.92 30.78
C SER A 499 3.35 54.22 30.61
N SER A 500 2.62 55.32 30.73
CA SER A 500 3.12 56.68 30.80
C SER A 500 3.92 56.91 32.08
N SER A 501 5.22 57.15 31.96
CA SER A 501 5.96 58.02 32.89
C SER A 501 7.24 58.52 32.26
N LEU A 502 7.20 59.79 31.83
CA LEU A 502 8.34 60.58 31.37
C LEU A 502 9.30 60.85 32.53
N SER A 503 10.60 60.73 32.27
CA SER A 503 11.65 61.46 33.00
C SER A 503 12.76 61.82 32.00
N PRO A 504 13.30 63.05 32.04
CA PRO A 504 14.12 63.59 30.96
C PRO A 504 15.59 63.11 31.05
N PRO A 505 16.30 62.99 29.91
CA PRO A 505 17.73 62.70 29.90
C PRO A 505 18.59 63.96 30.18
N PRO A 506 19.78 63.81 30.77
CA PRO A 506 20.73 64.92 30.94
C PRO A 506 21.43 65.28 29.60
N PRO A 507 22.00 66.49 29.47
CA PRO A 507 22.43 67.05 28.19
C PRO A 507 23.74 66.44 27.67
N LEU A 508 23.83 66.29 26.35
CA LEU A 508 25.02 65.92 25.59
C LEU A 508 25.91 67.14 25.34
N ALA A 509 27.20 67.02 25.65
CA ALA A 509 28.23 67.93 25.17
C ALA A 509 28.73 67.51 23.77
N SER A 510 28.84 68.53 22.94
CA SER A 510 29.35 68.62 21.57
C SER A 510 30.66 67.86 21.29
N SER A 511 30.83 67.32 20.07
CA SER A 511 31.32 68.09 18.92
C SER A 511 31.68 67.17 17.73
N SER A 512 31.13 67.53 16.56
CA SER A 512 31.79 67.70 15.24
C SER A 512 32.48 66.47 14.59
N THR A 513 32.35 66.14 13.31
CA THR A 513 31.79 66.73 12.07
C THR A 513 31.79 65.57 11.03
N VAL A 514 30.72 65.28 10.27
CA VAL A 514 30.43 65.73 8.86
C VAL A 514 31.55 65.26 7.89
N ASN A 515 31.39 64.56 6.75
CA ASN A 515 30.29 64.23 5.83
C ASN A 515 30.76 63.05 4.91
N GLU A 516 29.91 62.09 4.55
CA GLU A 516 29.15 61.92 3.28
C GLU A 516 29.86 61.23 2.08
N THR A 517 29.07 60.32 1.49
CA THR A 517 28.86 59.97 0.06
C THR A 517 29.82 59.10 -0.78
N TYR A 518 29.27 57.93 -1.15
CA TYR A 518 28.98 57.41 -2.51
C TYR A 518 30.11 57.09 -3.54
N VAL A 519 30.11 55.81 -3.94
CA VAL A 519 30.33 55.21 -5.29
C VAL A 519 31.67 55.36 -5.99
N GLY A 520 32.23 54.23 -6.45
CA GLY A 520 33.18 54.20 -7.56
C GLY A 520 33.95 52.89 -7.72
N ILE A 521 33.61 52.14 -8.76
CA ILE A 521 34.37 50.98 -9.28
C ILE A 521 35.68 51.48 -9.89
N SER A 522 36.81 50.80 -9.64
CA SER A 522 37.88 50.65 -10.65
C SER A 522 38.83 49.50 -10.30
N ALA A 523 39.09 48.67 -11.32
CA ALA A 523 40.21 47.76 -11.39
C ALA A 523 41.54 48.53 -11.57
N GLY A 524 42.67 47.90 -11.24
CA GLY A 524 44.00 48.44 -11.55
C GLY A 524 45.14 47.74 -10.82
N ASP A 525 45.75 46.79 -11.54
CA ASP A 525 47.07 46.17 -11.45
C ASP A 525 48.12 46.65 -10.42
N GLY A 526 48.91 45.71 -9.90
CA GLY A 526 50.18 46.06 -9.25
C GLY A 526 50.93 44.92 -8.55
N ILE A 527 51.83 44.26 -9.28
CA ILE A 527 52.77 43.21 -8.87
C ILE A 527 53.79 43.67 -7.80
N LYS A 528 54.12 42.79 -6.83
CA LYS A 528 55.49 42.48 -6.29
C LYS A 528 55.38 41.46 -5.14
N VAL A 529 55.69 40.17 -5.36
CA VAL A 529 57.00 39.51 -5.16
C VAL A 529 57.64 39.76 -3.79
N GLY A 530 57.58 38.74 -2.94
CA GLY A 530 58.41 38.58 -1.74
C GLY A 530 58.56 37.09 -1.41
N LYS A 531 59.69 36.51 -1.83
CA LYS A 531 60.10 35.14 -1.49
C LYS A 531 60.56 35.08 -0.03
N SER A 532 60.21 34.02 0.69
CA SER A 532 61.15 33.38 1.63
C SER A 532 61.01 31.87 1.53
N SER A 533 62.13 31.21 1.76
CA SER A 533 62.51 29.90 1.27
C SER A 533 63.05 29.03 2.40
N HIS A 534 62.96 27.71 2.20
CA HIS A 534 63.62 26.55 2.85
C HIS A 534 62.62 25.63 3.59
N GLY A 535 62.51 24.33 3.34
CA GLY A 535 63.23 23.45 2.41
C GLY A 535 62.61 22.03 2.36
N ARG A 536 62.66 21.45 1.15
CA ARG A 536 62.65 20.04 0.64
C ARG A 536 62.42 18.87 1.64
N SER A 537 61.76 17.75 1.29
CA SER A 537 61.90 16.89 0.09
C SER A 537 60.70 15.90 0.03
N ARG A 538 59.86 15.73 -1.02
CA ARG A 538 60.01 15.21 -2.41
C ARG A 538 59.66 13.72 -2.55
N HIS A 539 58.50 13.41 -3.16
CA HIS A 539 58.20 12.44 -4.26
C HIS A 539 56.69 12.11 -4.25
N GLN A 540 55.91 11.92 -5.32
CA GLN A 540 55.94 12.20 -6.76
C GLN A 540 54.51 11.86 -7.27
N LYS A 541 53.68 12.86 -7.65
CA LYS A 541 53.01 13.07 -8.96
C LYS A 541 52.39 11.81 -9.62
N ARG A 542 51.10 11.75 -10.00
CA ARG A 542 50.38 12.58 -11.02
C ARG A 542 48.85 12.35 -10.89
N LYS A 543 48.05 13.42 -10.72
CA LYS A 543 47.16 14.11 -11.70
C LYS A 543 45.93 13.33 -12.20
N VAL A 544 44.75 13.71 -11.69
CA VAL A 544 43.46 13.64 -12.39
C VAL A 544 42.96 15.07 -12.59
N LYS A 545 42.56 15.40 -13.83
CA LYS A 545 41.99 16.69 -14.25
C LYS A 545 40.51 16.74 -13.90
N SER A 546 40.05 17.91 -13.43
CA SER A 546 38.65 18.30 -13.41
C SER A 546 38.18 18.76 -14.79
N ARG A 547 36.88 18.58 -15.07
CA ARG A 547 35.99 19.39 -15.92
C ARG A 547 34.57 18.94 -15.56
N ALA A 548 33.81 19.73 -14.80
CA ALA A 548 33.01 20.88 -15.23
C ALA A 548 31.66 20.45 -15.80
N PHE A 549 30.63 20.90 -15.09
CA PHE A 549 29.20 20.84 -15.38
C PHE A 549 28.85 21.51 -16.71
N SER A 550 27.89 20.94 -17.43
CA SER A 550 27.00 21.68 -18.34
C SER A 550 25.58 21.14 -18.18
N PHE A 551 24.69 22.03 -17.75
CA PHE A 551 23.25 21.96 -17.95
C PHE A 551 22.95 22.02 -19.45
N ILE A 552 22.10 21.13 -19.95
CA ILE A 552 21.28 21.40 -21.13
C ILE A 552 19.88 20.90 -20.81
N ALA A 553 18.93 21.84 -20.89
CA ALA A 553 17.51 21.59 -20.87
C ALA A 553 17.08 20.82 -22.13
N ILE A 554 16.22 19.82 -21.95
CA ILE A 554 14.99 19.53 -22.70
C ILE A 554 14.12 18.68 -21.76
#